data_AF-A0A9E2KDI3-F1
#
_entry.id   AF-A0A9E2KDI3-F1
#
_cell.length_a   1.000
_cell.length_b   1.000
_cell.length_c   1.000
_cell.angle_alpha   90.00
_cell.angle_beta   90.00
_cell.angle_gamma   90.00
#
_symmetry.space_group_name_H-M   'P 1'
#
loop_
_entity.id
_entity.type
_entity.pdbx_description
1 polymer ?
#
loop_
_entity_poly.entity_id
_entity_poly.type
_entity_poly.pdbx_seq_one_letter_code
_entity_poly.pdbx_strand_id
1 'polypeptide(L)'
;MNHNFIRVCTITPKLRLADCQYNTQEIIKSLKEAAENGSSLAVFPELCVTGYSCADLFFQSTLIQAAEDSIKSILKASTSLEIVAVVGAPISQGGNLYNSAVVIFKGKILGIVPKIHLPNYGEFYEKRWFDTADHLLTDSIDYAGQSCIISPYLTFNCISIPYFVLGIDICEDLWSTIPPSLFHSLAGATVLVNLSASNEIVGKAQYRRELISQQSAKTKTAYLYTSSSVGESTTDLVFSGHQLIYENGYLLAESNLFSDDTTITYALIDLERLEKERLHQTGLGQNKLIQYLDYKCIPFKMMPKEIPFERYINPHPFIPSDQLKLKERCKAIFDIQVHGLARRMQHVKADYLVMGMSGGLDSTLAMLVCVKAAKYCNLSPTSVLGVTMPGFGTTDRTYQNAINLMQLLGVTMKEVSIVEATIGHLKDINHSLEAHDVTYENAQARERTQILMDLANKYNGLVVGTGDLSELALGWATYNGDQMSMYG
;
A
#
# COMPACT_ATOMS: atom_id res chain seq x y z
N MET A 1 -4.82 20.51 -12.11
CA MET A 1 -3.63 20.10 -11.34
C MET A 1 -3.34 18.66 -11.73
N ASN A 2 -2.11 18.34 -12.14
CA ASN A 2 -1.73 16.98 -12.48
C ASN A 2 -1.14 16.33 -11.22
N HIS A 3 -1.95 15.53 -10.51
CA HIS A 3 -1.62 15.01 -9.17
C HIS A 3 -0.71 13.76 -9.20
N ASN A 4 0.13 13.60 -10.22
CA ASN A 4 1.02 12.44 -10.43
C ASN A 4 0.31 11.07 -10.39
N PHE A 5 -0.99 11.05 -10.68
CA PHE A 5 -1.72 9.80 -10.91
C PHE A 5 -1.51 9.34 -12.34
N ILE A 6 -1.36 8.03 -12.52
CA ILE A 6 -1.44 7.40 -13.84
C ILE A 6 -2.54 6.34 -13.84
N ARG A 7 -3.31 6.29 -14.92
CA ARG A 7 -4.17 5.15 -15.20
C ARG A 7 -3.32 4.04 -15.81
N VAL A 8 -3.49 2.85 -15.29
CA VAL A 8 -2.85 1.64 -15.81
C VAL A 8 -3.89 0.55 -16.00
N CYS A 9 -3.55 -0.47 -16.77
CA CYS A 9 -4.39 -1.64 -16.90
C CYS A 9 -3.61 -2.93 -17.10
N THR A 10 -4.22 -4.01 -16.64
CA THR A 10 -3.88 -5.39 -16.98
C THR A 10 -4.92 -5.91 -17.96
N ILE A 11 -4.47 -6.65 -18.97
CA ILE A 11 -5.31 -7.14 -20.06
C ILE A 11 -5.10 -8.65 -20.18
N THR A 12 -6.20 -9.37 -20.35
CA THR A 12 -6.22 -10.80 -20.65
C THR A 12 -7.08 -10.93 -21.90
N PRO A 13 -6.47 -10.98 -23.09
CA PRO A 13 -7.21 -11.09 -24.34
C PRO A 13 -7.76 -12.50 -24.53
N LYS A 14 -8.74 -12.62 -25.43
CA LYS A 14 -9.05 -13.91 -26.05
C LYS A 14 -7.77 -14.48 -26.67
N LEU A 15 -7.61 -15.79 -26.53
CA LEU A 15 -6.43 -16.51 -26.97
C LEU A 15 -6.85 -17.73 -27.79
N ARG A 16 -6.12 -17.98 -28.86
CA ARG A 16 -6.10 -19.25 -29.59
C ARG A 16 -4.68 -19.76 -29.65
N LEU A 17 -4.48 -20.98 -29.18
CA LEU A 17 -3.16 -21.59 -29.10
C LEU A 17 -2.50 -21.65 -30.48
N ALA A 18 -1.26 -21.15 -30.57
CA ALA A 18 -0.43 -21.08 -31.78
C ALA A 18 -1.02 -20.27 -32.97
N ASP A 19 -2.19 -19.62 -32.83
CA ASP A 19 -2.76 -18.72 -33.84
C ASP A 19 -2.33 -17.27 -33.56
N CYS A 20 -1.07 -16.99 -33.89
CA CYS A 20 -0.47 -15.69 -33.60
C CYS A 20 -1.19 -14.52 -34.28
N GLN A 21 -1.80 -14.77 -35.45
CA GLN A 21 -2.55 -13.74 -36.17
C GLN A 21 -3.81 -13.34 -35.40
N TYR A 22 -4.59 -14.32 -34.92
CA TYR A 22 -5.77 -14.05 -34.09
C TYR A 22 -5.39 -13.36 -32.79
N ASN A 23 -4.40 -13.89 -32.06
CA ASN A 23 -3.95 -13.33 -30.78
C ASN A 23 -3.48 -11.87 -30.94
N THR A 24 -2.74 -11.58 -32.00
CA THR A 24 -2.29 -10.22 -32.34
C THR A 24 -3.45 -9.25 -32.55
N GLN A 25 -4.52 -9.68 -33.22
CA GLN A 25 -5.68 -8.83 -33.45
C GLN A 25 -6.39 -8.48 -32.15
N GLU A 26 -6.54 -9.44 -31.24
CA GLU A 26 -7.14 -9.21 -29.91
C GLU A 26 -6.24 -8.32 -29.02
N ILE A 27 -4.91 -8.51 -29.07
CA ILE A 27 -3.94 -7.63 -28.39
C ILE A 27 -4.05 -6.21 -28.92
N ILE A 28 -4.04 -6.00 -30.25
CA ILE A 28 -4.12 -4.66 -30.85
C ILE A 28 -5.46 -3.99 -30.53
N LYS A 29 -6.57 -4.74 -30.59
CA LYS A 29 -7.90 -4.23 -30.27
C LYS A 29 -7.98 -3.73 -28.83
N SER A 30 -7.57 -4.57 -27.87
CA SER A 30 -7.59 -4.22 -26.45
C SER A 30 -6.58 -3.15 -26.07
N LEU A 31 -5.42 -3.09 -26.75
CA LEU A 31 -4.45 -2.02 -26.57
C LEU A 31 -5.02 -0.66 -26.98
N LYS A 32 -5.76 -0.60 -28.09
CA LYS A 32 -6.44 0.63 -28.54
C LYS A 32 -7.53 1.05 -27.57
N GLU A 33 -8.36 0.10 -27.12
CA GLU A 33 -9.39 0.34 -26.10
C GLU A 33 -8.79 0.88 -24.79
N ALA A 34 -7.67 0.30 -24.33
CA ALA A 34 -6.94 0.80 -23.17
C ALA A 34 -6.37 2.21 -23.37
N ALA A 35 -5.86 2.52 -24.57
CA ALA A 35 -5.35 3.84 -24.90
C ALA A 35 -6.47 4.89 -24.94
N GLU A 36 -7.62 4.56 -25.54
CA GLU A 36 -8.84 5.39 -25.60
C GLU A 36 -9.39 5.67 -24.19
N ASN A 37 -9.34 4.67 -23.30
CA ASN A 37 -9.70 4.82 -21.89
C ASN A 37 -8.62 5.55 -21.06
N GLY A 38 -7.60 6.14 -21.68
CA GLY A 38 -6.62 6.99 -21.01
C GLY A 38 -5.52 6.25 -20.25
N SER A 39 -5.37 4.93 -20.42
CA SER A 39 -4.31 4.16 -19.76
C SER A 39 -2.92 4.54 -20.29
N SER A 40 -1.94 4.70 -19.41
CA SER A 40 -0.53 4.95 -19.73
C SER A 40 0.29 3.66 -19.85
N LEU A 41 -0.20 2.55 -19.26
CA LEU A 41 0.48 1.26 -19.25
C LEU A 41 -0.54 0.13 -19.43
N ALA A 42 -0.30 -0.75 -20.39
CA ALA A 42 -1.04 -1.98 -20.62
C ALA A 42 -0.11 -3.20 -20.50
N VAL A 43 -0.46 -4.14 -19.62
CA VAL A 43 0.29 -5.37 -19.40
C VAL A 43 -0.52 -6.55 -19.92
N PHE A 44 0.11 -7.38 -20.75
CA PHE A 44 -0.48 -8.61 -21.31
C PHE A 44 0.11 -9.87 -20.68
N PRO A 45 -0.53 -11.04 -20.83
CA PRO A 45 -0.04 -12.28 -20.23
C PRO A 45 1.28 -12.77 -20.80
N GLU A 46 1.88 -13.73 -20.10
CA GLU A 46 3.08 -14.44 -20.55
C GLU A 46 2.84 -15.12 -21.90
N LEU A 47 3.80 -14.97 -22.83
CA LEU A 47 3.74 -15.56 -24.18
C LEU A 47 2.42 -15.30 -24.94
N CYS A 48 1.71 -14.21 -24.66
CA CYS A 48 0.35 -13.97 -25.15
C CYS A 48 0.22 -13.90 -26.68
N VAL A 49 1.30 -13.66 -27.44
CA VAL A 49 1.23 -13.71 -28.91
C VAL A 49 1.08 -15.15 -29.44
N THR A 50 1.62 -16.16 -28.74
CA THR A 50 1.50 -17.57 -29.13
C THR A 50 0.47 -18.33 -28.28
N GLY A 51 0.32 -17.95 -27.02
CA GLY A 51 -0.18 -18.81 -25.95
C GLY A 51 0.98 -19.53 -25.27
N TYR A 52 0.92 -19.62 -23.94
CA TYR A 52 1.96 -20.23 -23.10
C TYR A 52 2.05 -21.74 -23.29
N SER A 53 0.91 -22.41 -23.46
CA SER A 53 0.81 -23.87 -23.47
C SER A 53 1.13 -24.54 -24.82
N CYS A 54 1.91 -23.87 -25.69
CA CYS A 54 2.28 -24.40 -27.01
C CYS A 54 3.26 -25.59 -26.95
N ALA A 55 3.95 -25.79 -25.82
CA ALA A 55 4.88 -26.89 -25.59
C ALA A 55 5.90 -27.08 -26.74
N ASP A 56 6.07 -28.29 -27.26
CA ASP A 56 7.06 -28.61 -28.30
C ASP A 56 6.83 -27.86 -29.64
N LEU A 57 5.70 -27.18 -29.82
CA LEU A 57 5.51 -26.27 -30.95
C LEU A 57 6.51 -25.09 -30.91
N PHE A 58 7.07 -24.75 -29.75
CA PHE A 58 8.13 -23.74 -29.65
C PHE A 58 9.42 -24.11 -30.41
N PHE A 59 9.62 -25.40 -30.75
CA PHE A 59 10.73 -25.81 -31.63
C PHE A 59 10.44 -25.58 -33.12
N GLN A 60 9.22 -25.19 -33.49
CA GLN A 60 8.86 -24.94 -34.89
C GLN A 60 9.20 -23.50 -35.26
N SER A 61 10.09 -23.33 -36.24
CA SER A 61 10.49 -22.01 -36.75
C SER A 61 9.31 -21.18 -37.25
N THR A 62 8.26 -21.83 -37.76
CA THR A 62 7.01 -21.16 -38.17
C THR A 62 6.34 -20.43 -37.01
N LEU A 63 6.28 -21.04 -35.82
CA LEU A 63 5.67 -20.40 -34.65
C LEU A 63 6.50 -19.21 -34.18
N ILE A 64 7.83 -19.39 -34.13
CA ILE A 64 8.76 -18.32 -33.71
C ILE A 64 8.72 -17.14 -34.69
N GLN A 65 8.68 -17.40 -36.00
CA GLN A 65 8.56 -16.34 -37.00
C GLN A 65 7.20 -15.62 -36.92
N ALA A 66 6.12 -16.38 -36.71
CA ALA A 66 4.78 -15.81 -36.53
C ALA A 66 4.68 -14.94 -35.26
N ALA A 67 5.38 -15.31 -34.18
CA ALA A 67 5.51 -14.49 -32.98
C ALA A 67 6.26 -13.18 -33.25
N GLU A 68 7.36 -13.22 -34.00
CA GLU A 68 8.08 -12.01 -34.39
C GLU A 68 7.22 -11.08 -35.28
N ASP A 69 6.50 -11.64 -36.24
CA ASP A 69 5.60 -10.87 -37.13
C ASP A 69 4.40 -10.28 -36.38
N SER A 70 3.97 -10.94 -35.29
CA SER A 70 2.99 -10.41 -34.34
C SER A 70 3.51 -9.15 -33.65
N ILE A 71 4.76 -9.17 -33.17
CA ILE A 71 5.40 -8.00 -32.56
C ILE A 71 5.56 -6.87 -33.60
N LYS A 72 5.94 -7.16 -34.85
CA LYS A 72 5.98 -6.15 -35.95
C LYS A 72 4.61 -5.49 -36.15
N SER A 73 3.54 -6.27 -36.11
CA SER A 73 2.16 -5.78 -36.28
C SER A 73 1.72 -4.91 -35.10
N ILE A 74 2.06 -5.31 -33.87
CA ILE A 74 1.78 -4.53 -32.65
C ILE A 74 2.55 -3.21 -32.66
N LEU A 75 3.84 -3.21 -33.03
CA LEU A 75 4.64 -1.99 -33.19
C LEU A 75 3.98 -1.01 -34.16
N LYS A 76 3.57 -1.49 -35.34
CA LYS A 76 2.86 -0.65 -36.33
C LYS A 76 1.58 -0.06 -35.74
N ALA A 77 0.78 -0.87 -35.06
CA ALA A 77 -0.48 -0.43 -34.45
C ALA A 77 -0.28 0.55 -33.28
N SER A 78 0.84 0.45 -32.55
CA SER A 78 1.12 1.28 -31.39
C SER A 78 1.70 2.66 -31.72
N THR A 79 2.03 2.93 -33.00
CA THR A 79 2.75 4.15 -33.42
C THR A 79 2.05 5.45 -33.01
N SER A 80 0.72 5.46 -33.08
CA SER A 80 -0.13 6.61 -32.72
C SER A 80 -0.68 6.55 -31.30
N LEU A 81 -0.37 5.50 -30.54
CA LEU A 81 -0.93 5.29 -29.21
C LEU A 81 0.01 5.82 -28.12
N GLU A 82 -0.55 6.61 -27.22
CA GLU A 82 0.16 7.21 -26.10
C GLU A 82 0.17 6.27 -24.88
N ILE A 83 0.53 5.00 -25.07
CA ILE A 83 0.48 3.95 -24.05
C ILE A 83 1.69 3.03 -24.19
N VAL A 84 2.30 2.64 -23.06
CA VAL A 84 3.32 1.58 -23.05
C VAL A 84 2.61 0.24 -23.03
N ALA A 85 2.95 -0.66 -23.94
CA ALA A 85 2.49 -2.05 -23.94
C ALA A 85 3.62 -2.98 -23.50
N VAL A 86 3.32 -3.91 -22.61
CA VAL A 86 4.25 -5.00 -22.21
C VAL A 86 3.66 -6.32 -22.67
N VAL A 87 4.27 -6.92 -23.69
CA VAL A 87 3.70 -8.06 -24.45
C VAL A 87 4.61 -9.28 -24.33
N GLY A 88 4.04 -10.42 -23.95
CA GLY A 88 4.79 -11.68 -23.86
C GLY A 88 5.03 -12.34 -25.22
N ALA A 89 6.26 -12.73 -25.52
CA ALA A 89 6.65 -13.42 -26.75
C ALA A 89 7.85 -14.37 -26.56
N PRO A 90 7.92 -15.48 -27.31
CA PRO A 90 9.13 -16.31 -27.39
C PRO A 90 10.15 -15.64 -28.34
N ILE A 91 11.41 -15.53 -27.90
CA ILE A 91 12.46 -14.83 -28.64
C ILE A 91 13.68 -15.72 -28.80
N SER A 92 14.07 -15.96 -30.06
CA SER A 92 15.25 -16.75 -30.39
C SER A 92 16.47 -15.84 -30.51
N GLN A 93 17.54 -16.16 -29.78
CA GLN A 93 18.82 -15.43 -29.84
C GLN A 93 19.98 -16.40 -29.62
N GLY A 94 20.98 -16.37 -30.52
CA GLY A 94 22.21 -17.15 -30.34
C GLY A 94 22.03 -18.67 -30.29
N GLY A 95 20.94 -19.21 -30.85
CA GLY A 95 20.60 -20.63 -30.80
C GLY A 95 19.75 -21.05 -29.59
N ASN A 96 19.48 -20.13 -28.68
CA ASN A 96 18.64 -20.33 -27.50
C ASN A 96 17.28 -19.66 -27.71
N LEU A 97 16.26 -20.12 -26.97
CA LEU A 97 14.92 -19.53 -26.97
C LEU A 97 14.60 -18.97 -25.58
N TYR A 98 14.08 -17.75 -25.52
CA TYR A 98 13.79 -17.06 -24.26
C TYR A 98 12.31 -16.70 -24.17
N ASN A 99 11.70 -17.02 -23.03
CA ASN A 99 10.40 -16.50 -22.65
C ASN A 99 10.56 -15.04 -22.22
N SER A 100 9.99 -14.10 -22.96
CA SER A 100 10.36 -12.70 -22.85
C SER A 100 9.15 -11.76 -22.84
N ALA A 101 9.32 -10.63 -22.18
CA ALA A 101 8.43 -9.47 -22.25
C ALA A 101 9.04 -8.41 -23.17
N VAL A 102 8.29 -7.98 -24.18
CA VAL A 102 8.67 -6.91 -25.11
C VAL A 102 7.97 -5.63 -24.69
N VAL A 103 8.76 -4.59 -24.37
CA VAL A 103 8.23 -3.27 -23.98
C VAL A 103 8.14 -2.39 -25.20
N ILE A 104 6.92 -1.99 -25.55
CA ILE A 104 6.61 -1.27 -26.78
C ILE A 104 6.03 0.10 -26.44
N PHE A 105 6.53 1.14 -27.11
CA PHE A 105 5.97 2.49 -27.04
C PHE A 105 6.14 3.21 -28.38
N LYS A 106 5.05 3.77 -28.93
CA LYS A 106 5.04 4.53 -30.20
C LYS A 106 5.82 3.87 -31.35
N GLY A 107 5.54 2.59 -31.58
CA GLY A 107 6.17 1.81 -32.65
C GLY A 107 7.66 1.51 -32.44
N LYS A 108 8.18 1.69 -31.23
CA LYS A 108 9.55 1.32 -30.86
C LYS A 108 9.56 0.24 -29.79
N ILE A 109 10.49 -0.69 -29.90
CA ILE A 109 10.88 -1.57 -28.79
C ILE A 109 11.77 -0.75 -27.86
N LEU A 110 11.31 -0.48 -26.64
CA LEU A 110 12.13 0.17 -25.62
C LEU A 110 13.18 -0.80 -25.05
N GLY A 111 12.82 -2.08 -24.93
CA GLY A 111 13.69 -3.15 -24.50
C GLY A 111 12.95 -4.48 -24.39
N ILE A 112 13.71 -5.55 -24.24
CA ILE A 112 13.24 -6.92 -24.11
C ILE A 112 13.76 -7.49 -22.79
N VAL A 113 12.85 -8.00 -21.97
CA VAL A 113 13.17 -8.58 -20.66
C VAL A 113 12.92 -10.10 -20.72
N PRO A 114 13.96 -10.94 -20.81
CA PRO A 114 13.82 -12.38 -20.73
C PRO A 114 13.61 -12.84 -19.27
N LYS A 115 12.85 -13.91 -19.09
CA LYS A 115 12.54 -14.54 -17.79
C LYS A 115 13.81 -15.14 -17.17
N ILE A 116 14.04 -14.88 -15.88
CA ILE A 116 15.21 -15.42 -15.17
C ILE A 116 14.90 -16.82 -14.64
N HIS A 117 13.79 -16.96 -13.90
CA HIS A 117 13.46 -18.18 -13.20
C HIS A 117 12.51 -19.05 -14.02
N LEU A 118 13.03 -20.13 -14.60
CA LEU A 118 12.23 -21.10 -15.36
C LEU A 118 11.78 -22.26 -14.45
N PRO A 119 10.47 -22.44 -14.22
CA PRO A 119 9.97 -23.58 -13.45
C PRO A 119 10.16 -24.89 -14.23
N ASN A 120 10.59 -25.93 -13.52
CA ASN A 120 10.74 -27.29 -14.06
C ASN A 120 10.38 -28.34 -13.00
N TYR A 121 9.22 -28.12 -12.35
CA TYR A 121 8.66 -28.95 -11.30
C TYR A 121 7.13 -29.03 -11.46
N GLY A 122 6.53 -30.10 -10.94
CA GLY A 122 5.09 -30.33 -11.06
C GLY A 122 4.66 -30.42 -12.53
N GLU A 123 3.71 -29.56 -12.90
CA GLU A 123 3.14 -29.41 -14.23
C GLU A 123 3.98 -28.57 -15.21
N PHE A 124 5.05 -27.92 -14.74
CA PHE A 124 5.84 -26.99 -15.54
C PHE A 124 7.12 -27.65 -16.09
N TYR A 125 7.34 -27.48 -17.40
CA TYR A 125 8.47 -28.05 -18.14
C TYR A 125 9.25 -27.00 -18.93
N GLU A 126 9.27 -25.73 -18.48
CA GLU A 126 9.78 -24.61 -19.29
C GLU A 126 11.23 -24.78 -19.71
N LYS A 127 12.09 -25.38 -18.86
CA LYS A 127 13.50 -25.65 -19.19
C LYS A 127 13.70 -26.62 -20.35
N ARG A 128 12.65 -27.30 -20.81
CA ARG A 128 12.68 -28.10 -22.04
C ARG A 128 12.78 -27.21 -23.28
N TRP A 129 12.09 -26.06 -23.28
CA TRP A 129 11.92 -25.22 -24.47
C TRP A 129 12.68 -23.90 -24.38
N PHE A 130 12.86 -23.38 -23.17
CA PHE A 130 13.44 -22.05 -22.93
C PHE A 130 14.74 -22.12 -22.13
N ASP A 131 15.64 -21.18 -22.40
CA ASP A 131 16.82 -20.87 -21.61
C ASP A 131 16.54 -19.73 -20.64
N THR A 132 17.25 -19.76 -19.51
CA THR A 132 17.22 -18.67 -18.52
C THR A 132 17.92 -17.42 -19.06
N ALA A 133 17.42 -16.25 -18.67
CA ALA A 133 18.08 -14.97 -18.94
C ALA A 133 19.56 -14.93 -18.51
N ASP A 134 19.97 -15.72 -17.51
CA ASP A 134 21.37 -15.81 -17.05
C ASP A 134 22.32 -16.39 -18.12
N HIS A 135 21.78 -17.10 -19.11
CA HIS A 135 22.54 -17.66 -20.24
C HIS A 135 22.67 -16.68 -21.42
N LEU A 136 22.16 -15.46 -21.29
CA LEU A 136 22.23 -14.46 -22.35
C LEU A 136 23.69 -14.00 -22.56
N LEU A 137 24.19 -14.17 -23.79
CA LEU A 137 25.58 -13.86 -24.13
C LEU A 137 25.79 -12.39 -24.57
N THR A 138 24.72 -11.73 -25.01
CA THR A 138 24.76 -10.37 -25.56
C THR A 138 23.57 -9.57 -25.08
N ASP A 139 23.78 -8.28 -24.83
CA ASP A 139 22.74 -7.35 -24.40
C ASP A 139 22.04 -6.63 -25.57
N SER A 140 22.31 -7.03 -26.81
CA SER A 140 21.78 -6.45 -28.04
C SER A 140 21.19 -7.52 -28.95
N ILE A 141 20.08 -7.20 -29.61
CA ILE A 141 19.37 -8.07 -30.55
C ILE A 141 18.70 -7.26 -31.66
N ASP A 142 18.72 -7.81 -32.89
CA ASP A 142 17.88 -7.36 -33.99
C ASP A 142 16.59 -8.20 -33.98
N TYR A 143 15.47 -7.58 -33.59
CA TYR A 143 14.19 -8.27 -33.45
C TYR A 143 13.05 -7.42 -34.00
N ALA A 144 12.13 -8.04 -34.74
CA ALA A 144 10.99 -7.36 -35.35
C ALA A 144 11.39 -6.13 -36.21
N GLY A 145 12.56 -6.21 -36.87
CA GLY A 145 13.10 -5.14 -37.71
C GLY A 145 13.71 -3.94 -36.95
N GLN A 146 13.99 -4.07 -35.65
CA GLN A 146 14.64 -3.04 -34.84
C GLN A 146 15.81 -3.61 -34.03
N SER A 147 16.92 -2.87 -33.97
CA SER A 147 18.00 -3.15 -33.02
C SER A 147 17.61 -2.62 -31.64
N CYS A 148 17.62 -3.47 -30.62
CA CYS A 148 17.18 -3.13 -29.27
C CYS A 148 17.99 -3.87 -28.19
N ILE A 149 17.83 -3.43 -26.94
CA ILE A 149 18.49 -4.03 -25.79
C ILE A 149 17.66 -5.21 -25.27
N ILE A 150 18.32 -6.33 -25.01
CA ILE A 150 17.76 -7.49 -24.32
C ILE A 150 18.53 -7.71 -23.01
N SER A 151 17.86 -7.68 -21.87
CA SER A 151 18.47 -7.92 -20.56
C SER A 151 17.38 -8.11 -19.50
N PRO A 152 17.59 -8.98 -18.49
CA PRO A 152 16.68 -9.05 -17.35
C PRO A 152 16.81 -7.85 -16.41
N TYR A 153 17.87 -7.04 -16.54
CA TYR A 153 18.18 -5.91 -15.65
C TYR A 153 17.85 -4.56 -16.31
N LEU A 154 16.60 -4.40 -16.73
CA LEU A 154 16.10 -3.16 -17.34
C LEU A 154 15.07 -2.47 -16.44
N THR A 155 15.16 -1.14 -16.38
CA THR A 155 14.06 -0.29 -15.93
C THR A 155 13.70 0.72 -17.02
N PHE A 156 12.43 1.12 -17.11
CA PHE A 156 11.96 2.05 -18.12
C PHE A 156 11.43 3.31 -17.45
N ASN A 157 12.14 4.42 -17.60
CA ASN A 157 11.87 5.67 -16.89
C ASN A 157 11.17 6.67 -17.81
N CYS A 158 9.92 7.02 -17.47
CA CYS A 158 9.19 8.07 -18.17
C CYS A 158 9.66 9.44 -17.68
N ILE A 159 10.58 10.08 -18.39
CA ILE A 159 11.17 11.35 -17.94
C ILE A 159 10.19 12.54 -17.95
N SER A 160 9.01 12.38 -18.54
CA SER A 160 7.95 13.40 -18.59
C SER A 160 6.81 13.18 -17.58
N ILE A 161 6.76 12.02 -16.92
CA ILE A 161 5.80 11.74 -15.84
C ILE A 161 6.61 11.40 -14.59
N PRO A 162 6.70 12.32 -13.62
CA PRO A 162 7.49 12.11 -12.40
C PRO A 162 7.17 10.78 -11.73
N TYR A 163 8.23 10.11 -11.26
CA TYR A 163 8.15 8.85 -10.53
C TYR A 163 7.53 7.68 -11.31
N PHE A 164 7.31 7.76 -12.63
CA PHE A 164 6.88 6.60 -13.42
C PHE A 164 8.09 5.82 -13.94
N VAL A 165 8.50 4.81 -13.19
CA VAL A 165 9.61 3.91 -13.55
C VAL A 165 9.11 2.47 -13.52
N LEU A 166 9.13 1.81 -14.66
CA LEU A 166 8.64 0.44 -14.87
C LEU A 166 9.75 -0.59 -14.67
N GLY A 167 9.44 -1.67 -13.94
CA GLY A 167 10.23 -2.93 -13.89
C GLY A 167 9.33 -4.14 -14.17
N ILE A 168 9.92 -5.27 -14.58
CA ILE A 168 9.18 -6.38 -15.18
C ILE A 168 9.63 -7.72 -14.59
N ASP A 169 8.70 -8.41 -13.92
CA ASP A 169 8.81 -9.84 -13.62
C ASP A 169 8.02 -10.65 -14.69
N ILE A 170 8.40 -11.91 -14.89
CA ILE A 170 7.60 -12.87 -15.67
C ILE A 170 7.30 -14.09 -14.81
N CYS A 171 6.01 -14.30 -14.52
CA CYS A 171 5.45 -15.42 -13.77
C CYS A 171 6.32 -15.83 -12.57
N GLU A 172 6.97 -16.99 -12.65
CA GLU A 172 7.81 -17.65 -11.64
C GLU A 172 8.90 -16.74 -11.05
N ASP A 173 9.29 -15.67 -11.74
CA ASP A 173 10.17 -14.64 -11.18
C ASP A 173 9.69 -14.12 -9.82
N LEU A 174 8.37 -13.96 -9.64
CA LEU A 174 7.78 -13.55 -8.35
C LEU A 174 7.76 -14.69 -7.29
N TRP A 175 7.73 -15.94 -7.73
CA TRP A 175 7.69 -17.11 -6.84
C TRP A 175 9.07 -17.51 -6.32
N SER A 176 10.13 -17.00 -6.96
CA SER A 176 11.49 -17.27 -6.54
C SER A 176 11.75 -16.75 -5.12
N THR A 177 12.69 -17.37 -4.40
CA THR A 177 13.06 -16.95 -3.04
C THR A 177 13.57 -15.50 -3.00
N ILE A 178 14.19 -15.04 -4.08
CA ILE A 178 14.70 -13.68 -4.24
C ILE A 178 14.18 -13.13 -5.58
N PRO A 179 12.96 -12.56 -5.61
CA PRO A 179 12.35 -12.10 -6.86
C PRO A 179 13.14 -10.95 -7.51
N PRO A 180 13.25 -10.92 -8.85
CA PRO A 180 13.86 -9.81 -9.60
C PRO A 180 13.25 -8.44 -9.26
N SER A 181 11.95 -8.39 -9.00
CA SER A 181 11.23 -7.19 -8.51
C SER A 181 11.84 -6.50 -7.29
N LEU A 182 12.54 -7.23 -6.42
CA LEU A 182 13.29 -6.60 -5.32
C LEU A 182 14.39 -5.69 -5.87
N PHE A 183 15.14 -6.19 -6.85
CA PHE A 183 16.22 -5.44 -7.49
C PHE A 183 15.68 -4.35 -8.42
N HIS A 184 14.57 -4.59 -9.13
CA HIS A 184 13.91 -3.55 -9.93
C HIS A 184 13.50 -2.36 -9.05
N SER A 185 12.90 -2.63 -7.89
CA SER A 185 12.53 -1.61 -6.92
C SER A 185 13.72 -0.83 -6.40
N LEU A 186 14.81 -1.53 -6.09
CA LEU A 186 16.06 -0.91 -5.65
C LEU A 186 16.69 -0.06 -6.77
N ALA A 187 16.56 -0.48 -8.02
CA ALA A 187 16.97 0.27 -9.21
C ALA A 187 16.02 1.43 -9.56
N GLY A 188 15.04 1.74 -8.70
CA GLY A 188 14.16 2.89 -8.79
C GLY A 188 12.79 2.60 -9.40
N ALA A 189 12.47 1.37 -9.81
CA ALA A 189 11.14 1.04 -10.33
C ALA A 189 10.07 1.31 -9.26
N THR A 190 9.06 2.09 -9.60
CA THR A 190 7.89 2.42 -8.76
C THR A 190 6.65 1.65 -9.19
N VAL A 191 6.63 1.18 -10.44
CA VAL A 191 5.59 0.33 -11.01
C VAL A 191 6.25 -0.96 -11.46
N LEU A 192 5.79 -2.07 -10.89
CA LEU A 192 6.22 -3.41 -11.28
C LEU A 192 5.07 -4.10 -12.00
N VAL A 193 5.42 -4.93 -12.98
CA VAL A 193 4.45 -5.74 -13.70
C VAL A 193 4.87 -7.20 -13.68
N ASN A 194 3.90 -8.10 -13.73
CA ASN A 194 4.11 -9.52 -13.86
C ASN A 194 3.20 -10.09 -14.95
N LEU A 195 3.85 -10.55 -16.01
CA LEU A 195 3.22 -11.29 -17.09
C LEU A 195 3.19 -12.75 -16.67
N SER A 196 2.02 -13.33 -16.53
CA SER A 196 1.88 -14.71 -16.05
C SER A 196 1.07 -15.59 -17.00
N ALA A 197 1.38 -16.87 -16.98
CA ALA A 197 0.50 -17.96 -17.34
C ALA A 197 0.40 -18.91 -16.14
N SER A 198 -0.28 -18.43 -15.09
CA SER A 198 -0.43 -19.21 -13.86
C SER A 198 -1.70 -20.06 -13.96
N ASN A 199 -1.54 -21.38 -14.03
CA ASN A 199 -2.67 -22.31 -13.96
C ASN A 199 -3.45 -22.13 -12.64
N GLU A 200 -4.70 -22.59 -12.65
CA GLU A 200 -5.57 -22.61 -11.49
C GLU A 200 -5.63 -23.98 -10.82
N ILE A 201 -5.57 -23.91 -9.50
CA ILE A 201 -5.88 -25.01 -8.58
C ILE A 201 -6.64 -24.42 -7.38
N VAL A 202 -7.31 -25.27 -6.61
CA VAL A 202 -8.05 -24.83 -5.43
C VAL A 202 -7.15 -24.03 -4.48
N GLY A 203 -7.57 -22.81 -4.12
CA GLY A 203 -6.84 -21.92 -3.22
C GLY A 203 -5.80 -21.01 -3.87
N LYS A 204 -5.41 -21.24 -5.14
CA LYS A 204 -4.33 -20.49 -5.79
C LYS A 204 -4.66 -19.03 -6.06
N ALA A 205 -5.93 -18.70 -6.31
CA ALA A 205 -6.37 -17.30 -6.39
C ALA A 205 -6.08 -16.52 -5.09
N GLN A 206 -6.37 -17.11 -3.93
CA GLN A 206 -6.09 -16.47 -2.64
C GLN A 206 -4.58 -16.35 -2.38
N TYR A 207 -3.82 -17.40 -2.66
CA TYR A 207 -2.37 -17.38 -2.57
C TYR A 207 -1.76 -16.25 -3.43
N ARG A 208 -2.25 -16.07 -4.66
CA ARG A 208 -1.80 -14.97 -5.55
C ARG A 208 -2.09 -13.60 -4.95
N ARG A 209 -3.29 -13.36 -4.40
CA ARG A 209 -3.62 -12.11 -3.71
C ARG A 209 -2.64 -11.81 -2.58
N GLU A 210 -2.34 -12.80 -1.76
CA GLU A 210 -1.41 -12.66 -0.63
C GLU A 210 0.02 -12.37 -1.10
N LEU A 211 0.52 -13.12 -2.08
CA LEU A 211 1.87 -12.96 -2.60
C LEU A 211 2.08 -11.57 -3.23
N ILE A 212 1.15 -11.12 -4.09
CA ILE A 212 1.24 -9.83 -4.78
C ILE A 212 1.03 -8.66 -3.80
N SER A 213 0.11 -8.82 -2.84
CA SER A 213 -0.09 -7.85 -1.76
C SER A 213 1.20 -7.67 -0.96
N GLN A 214 1.85 -8.76 -0.56
CA GLN A 214 3.10 -8.69 0.20
C GLN A 214 4.24 -8.11 -0.63
N GLN A 215 4.36 -8.51 -1.90
CA GLN A 215 5.42 -8.02 -2.76
C GLN A 215 5.31 -6.51 -2.99
N SER A 216 4.13 -6.02 -3.38
CA SER A 216 3.90 -4.57 -3.57
C SER A 216 4.17 -3.75 -2.30
N ALA A 217 3.81 -4.28 -1.12
CA ALA A 217 4.08 -3.64 0.17
C ALA A 217 5.57 -3.64 0.55
N LYS A 218 6.29 -4.70 0.21
CA LYS A 218 7.72 -4.88 0.48
C LYS A 218 8.58 -3.99 -0.41
N THR A 219 8.24 -3.88 -1.69
CA THR A 219 8.94 -3.04 -2.67
C THR A 219 8.48 -1.57 -2.67
N LYS A 220 7.39 -1.24 -1.97
CA LYS A 220 6.77 0.09 -2.01
C LYS A 220 6.47 0.51 -3.45
N THR A 221 5.88 -0.40 -4.22
CA THR A 221 5.52 -0.18 -5.62
C THR A 221 4.02 -0.36 -5.83
N ALA A 222 3.56 0.09 -6.99
CA ALA A 222 2.43 -0.59 -7.62
C ALA A 222 2.90 -1.93 -8.22
N TYR A 223 2.03 -2.93 -8.20
CA TYR A 223 2.31 -4.24 -8.78
C TYR A 223 1.09 -4.70 -9.59
N LEU A 224 1.27 -4.79 -10.91
CA LEU A 224 0.25 -5.20 -11.87
C LEU A 224 0.51 -6.64 -12.27
N TYR A 225 -0.48 -7.50 -12.08
CA TYR A 225 -0.41 -8.90 -12.42
C TYR A 225 -1.50 -9.25 -13.43
N THR A 226 -1.14 -9.97 -14.48
CA THR A 226 -2.08 -10.50 -15.46
C THR A 226 -1.74 -11.94 -15.83
N SER A 227 -2.75 -12.80 -15.87
CA SER A 227 -2.60 -14.21 -16.21
C SER A 227 -3.26 -14.56 -17.55
N SER A 228 -2.79 -15.63 -18.21
CA SER A 228 -3.41 -16.18 -19.42
C SER A 228 -4.89 -16.54 -19.22
N SER A 229 -5.65 -16.48 -20.32
CA SER A 229 -7.09 -16.70 -20.36
C SER A 229 -7.48 -18.19 -20.40
N VAL A 230 -8.78 -18.46 -20.35
CA VAL A 230 -9.37 -19.80 -20.55
C VAL A 230 -9.10 -20.40 -21.94
N GLY A 231 -8.49 -19.64 -22.87
CA GLY A 231 -8.15 -20.09 -24.22
C GLY A 231 -6.82 -20.87 -24.32
N GLU A 232 -6.07 -21.01 -23.23
CA GLU A 232 -4.91 -21.91 -23.18
C GLU A 232 -5.34 -23.38 -23.27
N SER A 233 -4.39 -24.26 -23.60
CA SER A 233 -4.62 -25.69 -23.68
C SER A 233 -5.09 -26.26 -22.35
N THR A 234 -6.20 -27.00 -22.40
CA THR A 234 -6.75 -27.73 -21.26
C THR A 234 -6.37 -29.20 -21.24
N THR A 235 -5.29 -29.60 -21.94
CA THR A 235 -4.81 -30.98 -21.90
C THR A 235 -4.57 -31.44 -20.46
N ASP A 236 -3.91 -30.61 -19.65
CA ASP A 236 -3.57 -30.93 -18.26
C ASP A 236 -3.84 -29.78 -17.26
N LEU A 237 -4.08 -28.55 -17.74
CA LEU A 237 -4.14 -27.34 -16.92
C LEU A 237 -5.38 -26.49 -17.22
N VAL A 238 -5.72 -25.59 -16.31
CA VAL A 238 -6.79 -24.61 -16.49
C VAL A 238 -6.24 -23.25 -16.12
N PHE A 239 -6.65 -22.19 -16.82
CA PHE A 239 -6.21 -20.82 -16.55
C PHE A 239 -7.43 -19.91 -16.40
N SER A 240 -7.41 -19.00 -15.43
CA SER A 240 -8.58 -18.17 -15.11
C SER A 240 -8.57 -16.76 -15.68
N GLY A 241 -7.46 -16.29 -16.25
CA GLY A 241 -7.35 -14.88 -16.64
C GLY A 241 -7.36 -13.90 -15.46
N HIS A 242 -6.91 -14.32 -14.28
CA HIS A 242 -6.89 -13.48 -13.09
C HIS A 242 -5.99 -12.25 -13.29
N GLN A 243 -6.54 -11.08 -12.99
CA GLN A 243 -5.85 -9.80 -13.02
C GLN A 243 -5.92 -9.15 -11.65
N LEU A 244 -4.79 -8.61 -11.19
CA LEU A 244 -4.68 -7.94 -9.90
C LEU A 244 -3.84 -6.69 -10.05
N ILE A 245 -4.29 -5.59 -9.46
CA ILE A 245 -3.51 -4.35 -9.37
C ILE A 245 -3.43 -3.95 -7.90
N TYR A 246 -2.22 -3.98 -7.35
CA TYR A 246 -1.93 -3.56 -5.98
C TYR A 246 -1.08 -2.29 -5.95
N GLU A 247 -1.21 -1.51 -4.88
CA GLU A 247 -0.36 -0.37 -4.56
C GLU A 247 0.04 -0.43 -3.10
N ASN A 248 1.33 -0.68 -2.82
CA ASN A 248 1.88 -0.74 -1.45
C ASN A 248 1.03 -1.63 -0.50
N GLY A 249 0.64 -2.84 -0.97
CA GLY A 249 -0.17 -3.79 -0.23
C GLY A 249 -1.69 -3.55 -0.26
N TYR A 250 -2.17 -2.48 -0.90
CA TYR A 250 -3.60 -2.22 -1.05
C TYR A 250 -4.07 -2.69 -2.42
N LEU A 251 -5.08 -3.55 -2.45
CA LEU A 251 -5.75 -3.95 -3.69
C LEU A 251 -6.51 -2.73 -4.26
N LEU A 252 -6.16 -2.33 -5.48
CA LEU A 252 -6.85 -1.26 -6.22
C LEU A 252 -7.93 -1.82 -7.13
N ALA A 253 -7.65 -2.92 -7.82
CA ALA A 253 -8.59 -3.55 -8.74
C ALA A 253 -8.27 -5.04 -8.94
N GLU A 254 -9.32 -5.83 -9.19
CA GLU A 254 -9.27 -7.28 -9.43
C GLU A 254 -10.30 -7.64 -10.49
N SER A 255 -9.96 -8.57 -11.40
CA SER A 255 -10.91 -9.11 -12.37
C SER A 255 -11.74 -10.25 -11.80
N ASN A 256 -12.88 -10.52 -12.45
CA ASN A 256 -13.53 -11.83 -12.31
C ASN A 256 -12.65 -12.93 -12.94
N LEU A 257 -12.75 -14.13 -12.37
CA LEU A 257 -12.08 -15.32 -12.90
C LEU A 257 -12.93 -15.98 -14.00
N PHE A 258 -12.26 -16.67 -14.92
CA PHE A 258 -12.87 -17.52 -15.96
C PHE A 258 -13.78 -16.75 -16.93
N SER A 259 -13.35 -15.56 -17.38
CA SER A 259 -14.02 -14.85 -18.46
C SER A 259 -13.70 -15.47 -19.81
N ASP A 260 -14.74 -15.70 -20.62
CA ASP A 260 -14.61 -16.09 -22.04
C ASP A 260 -14.24 -14.91 -22.93
N ASP A 261 -14.53 -13.69 -22.48
CA ASP A 261 -14.24 -12.45 -23.20
C ASP A 261 -12.95 -11.78 -22.71
N THR A 262 -12.35 -10.98 -23.61
CA THR A 262 -11.23 -10.11 -23.29
C THR A 262 -11.57 -9.26 -22.07
N THR A 263 -10.75 -9.36 -21.03
CA THR A 263 -10.95 -8.62 -19.77
C THR A 263 -9.88 -7.55 -19.63
N ILE A 264 -10.28 -6.33 -19.30
CA ILE A 264 -9.38 -5.21 -18.99
C ILE A 264 -9.70 -4.69 -17.61
N THR A 265 -8.72 -4.73 -16.71
CA THR A 265 -8.85 -4.19 -15.35
C THR A 265 -8.05 -2.90 -15.25
N TYR A 266 -8.72 -1.80 -14.90
CA TYR A 266 -8.10 -0.47 -14.77
C TYR A 266 -7.88 -0.10 -13.31
N ALA A 267 -6.84 0.69 -13.04
CA ALA A 267 -6.65 1.36 -11.75
C ALA A 267 -5.91 2.69 -11.90
N LEU A 268 -6.09 3.59 -10.94
CA LEU A 268 -5.32 4.82 -10.78
C LEU A 268 -4.25 4.64 -9.70
N ILE A 269 -2.98 4.69 -10.09
CA ILE A 269 -1.84 4.60 -9.18
C ILE A 269 -1.41 6.00 -8.76
N ASP A 270 -1.18 6.20 -7.46
CA ASP A 270 -0.61 7.41 -6.88
C ASP A 270 0.92 7.27 -6.80
N LEU A 271 1.63 7.78 -7.81
CA LEU A 271 3.09 7.66 -7.86
C LEU A 271 3.78 8.51 -6.79
N GLU A 272 3.17 9.65 -6.41
CA GLU A 272 3.72 10.53 -5.40
C GLU A 272 3.62 9.93 -4.00
N ARG A 273 2.52 9.22 -3.70
CA ARG A 273 2.40 8.43 -2.47
C ARG A 273 3.50 7.38 -2.38
N LEU A 274 3.73 6.62 -3.45
CA LEU A 274 4.77 5.60 -3.49
C LEU A 274 6.14 6.22 -3.20
N GLU A 275 6.46 7.35 -3.83
CA GLU A 275 7.73 8.04 -3.57
C GLU A 275 7.85 8.55 -2.13
N LYS A 276 6.79 9.16 -1.56
CA LYS A 276 6.81 9.62 -0.16
C LYS A 276 7.04 8.48 0.83
N GLU A 277 6.39 7.34 0.61
CA GLU A 277 6.59 6.13 1.43
C GLU A 277 8.05 5.63 1.36
N ARG A 278 8.67 5.73 0.19
CA ARG A 278 10.08 5.37 -0.01
C ARG A 278 11.02 6.34 0.69
N LEU A 279 10.74 7.64 0.67
CA LEU A 279 11.53 8.66 1.36
C LEU A 279 11.52 8.49 2.88
N HIS A 280 10.41 8.05 3.47
CA HIS A 280 10.30 7.80 4.91
C HIS A 280 11.03 6.54 5.38
N GLN A 281 11.39 5.61 4.48
CA GLN A 281 12.09 4.36 4.81
C GLN A 281 13.54 4.37 4.34
N THR A 282 14.48 4.29 5.28
CA THR A 282 15.94 4.34 5.04
C THR A 282 16.53 3.14 4.29
N GLY A 283 15.74 2.11 3.97
CA GLY A 283 16.22 0.83 3.41
C GLY A 283 16.47 0.81 1.89
N LEU A 284 15.78 1.64 1.10
CA LEU A 284 15.88 1.62 -0.36
C LEU A 284 17.18 2.27 -0.89
N GLY A 285 17.68 3.31 -0.21
CA GLY A 285 18.87 4.06 -0.62
C GLY A 285 20.22 3.40 -0.31
N GLN A 286 20.25 2.25 0.37
CA GLN A 286 21.49 1.66 0.93
C GLN A 286 21.87 0.29 0.35
N ASN A 287 21.50 -0.03 -0.89
CA ASN A 287 21.75 -1.39 -1.39
C ASN A 287 22.92 -1.49 -2.37
N LYS A 288 24.09 -1.85 -1.81
CA LYS A 288 25.29 -2.29 -2.56
C LYS A 288 24.98 -3.46 -3.49
N LEU A 289 23.92 -4.23 -3.24
CA LEU A 289 23.53 -5.39 -4.04
C LEU A 289 23.24 -5.07 -5.51
N ILE A 290 22.68 -3.89 -5.83
CA ILE A 290 22.44 -3.50 -7.22
C ILE A 290 23.76 -3.29 -7.98
N GLN A 291 24.84 -2.90 -7.31
CA GLN A 291 26.12 -2.61 -7.96
C GLN A 291 26.73 -3.85 -8.64
N TYR A 292 26.27 -5.06 -8.28
CA TYR A 292 26.67 -6.32 -8.90
C TYR A 292 25.79 -6.71 -10.10
N LEU A 293 24.72 -5.95 -10.37
CA LEU A 293 23.80 -6.18 -11.47
C LEU A 293 23.93 -5.03 -12.48
N ASP A 294 24.07 -5.36 -13.77
CA ASP A 294 24.23 -4.37 -14.84
C ASP A 294 22.88 -3.73 -15.22
N TYR A 295 22.29 -2.98 -14.29
CA TYR A 295 21.02 -2.31 -14.49
C TYR A 295 21.14 -1.17 -15.50
N LYS A 296 20.28 -1.20 -16.53
CA LYS A 296 20.15 -0.12 -17.51
C LYS A 296 18.79 0.54 -17.39
N CYS A 297 18.81 1.85 -17.20
CA CYS A 297 17.62 2.68 -17.17
C CYS A 297 17.36 3.23 -18.57
N ILE A 298 16.28 2.80 -19.21
CA ILE A 298 15.86 3.21 -20.55
C ILE A 298 14.92 4.42 -20.43
N PRO A 299 15.36 5.63 -20.82
CA PRO A 299 14.51 6.82 -20.75
C PRO A 299 13.54 6.87 -21.93
N PHE A 300 12.30 7.27 -21.67
CA PHE A 300 11.32 7.58 -22.72
C PHE A 300 10.43 8.76 -22.32
N LYS A 301 9.77 9.37 -23.30
CA LYS A 301 8.86 10.52 -23.10
C LYS A 301 7.45 10.14 -23.52
N MET A 302 6.50 10.30 -22.61
CA MET A 302 5.06 10.16 -22.86
C MET A 302 4.35 11.49 -22.61
N MET A 303 3.34 11.82 -23.42
CA MET A 303 2.48 12.95 -23.10
C MET A 303 1.64 12.64 -21.84
N PRO A 304 1.69 13.47 -20.79
CA PRO A 304 0.82 13.31 -19.64
C PRO A 304 -0.65 13.37 -20.07
N LYS A 305 -1.49 12.54 -19.47
CA LYS A 305 -2.92 12.45 -19.78
C LYS A 305 -3.74 13.07 -18.67
N GLU A 306 -4.73 13.87 -19.03
CA GLU A 306 -5.79 14.23 -18.10
C GLU A 306 -6.82 13.10 -18.10
N ILE A 307 -7.05 12.54 -16.92
CA ILE A 307 -7.93 11.40 -16.71
C ILE A 307 -8.92 11.71 -15.58
N PRO A 308 -10.17 11.27 -15.70
CA PRO A 308 -11.12 11.40 -14.60
C PRO A 308 -10.64 10.60 -13.39
N PHE A 309 -10.77 11.21 -12.22
CA PHE A 309 -10.40 10.59 -10.96
C PHE A 309 -11.50 9.62 -10.51
N GLU A 310 -11.26 8.33 -10.69
CA GLU A 310 -12.20 7.23 -10.42
C GLU A 310 -11.76 6.35 -9.24
N ARG A 311 -10.87 6.87 -8.39
CA ARG A 311 -10.36 6.15 -7.22
C ARG A 311 -11.16 6.53 -5.98
N TYR A 312 -11.64 5.54 -5.24
CA TYR A 312 -12.22 5.78 -3.93
C TYR A 312 -11.15 6.22 -2.93
N ILE A 313 -11.37 7.37 -2.29
CA ILE A 313 -10.56 7.87 -1.17
C ILE A 313 -11.43 7.83 0.08
N ASN A 314 -10.99 7.08 1.09
CA ASN A 314 -11.67 7.04 2.37
C ASN A 314 -11.57 8.42 3.05
N PRO A 315 -12.68 9.13 3.32
CA PRO A 315 -12.65 10.42 4.00
C PRO A 315 -12.17 10.32 5.46
N HIS A 316 -12.09 9.11 6.02
CA HIS A 316 -11.63 8.84 7.37
C HIS A 316 -10.43 7.86 7.35
N PRO A 317 -9.21 8.31 7.01
CA PRO A 317 -8.06 7.43 6.78
C PRO A 317 -7.68 6.54 7.99
N PHE A 318 -7.96 7.00 9.21
CA PHE A 318 -7.71 6.24 10.44
C PHE A 318 -8.79 5.20 10.76
N ILE A 319 -9.96 5.27 10.12
CA ILE A 319 -11.14 4.44 10.38
C ILE A 319 -11.38 3.49 9.19
N PRO A 320 -11.21 2.17 9.35
CA PRO A 320 -11.55 1.19 8.31
C PRO A 320 -13.02 1.28 7.91
N SER A 321 -13.30 1.21 6.61
CA SER A 321 -14.67 1.12 6.11
C SER A 321 -15.31 -0.26 6.35
N ASP A 322 -14.49 -1.32 6.48
CA ASP A 322 -14.94 -2.67 6.81
C ASP A 322 -15.20 -2.82 8.32
N GLN A 323 -16.39 -3.30 8.69
CA GLN A 323 -16.84 -3.36 10.09
C GLN A 323 -16.04 -4.36 10.94
N LEU A 324 -15.60 -5.47 10.35
CA LEU A 324 -14.81 -6.48 11.06
C LEU A 324 -13.41 -5.92 11.37
N LYS A 325 -12.75 -5.34 10.36
CA LYS A 325 -11.45 -4.65 10.52
C LYS A 325 -11.55 -3.48 11.49
N LEU A 326 -12.66 -2.74 11.49
CA LEU A 326 -12.90 -1.67 12.45
C LEU A 326 -12.94 -2.20 13.88
N LYS A 327 -13.70 -3.27 14.13
CA LYS A 327 -13.79 -3.91 15.45
C LYS A 327 -12.44 -4.42 15.94
N GLU A 328 -11.68 -5.08 15.08
CA GLU A 328 -10.33 -5.56 15.37
C GLU A 328 -9.38 -4.40 15.69
N ARG A 329 -9.42 -3.33 14.90
CA ARG A 329 -8.58 -2.13 15.11
C ARG A 329 -8.92 -1.42 16.41
N CYS A 330 -10.21 -1.21 16.72
CA CYS A 330 -10.64 -0.59 17.98
C CYS A 330 -10.17 -1.41 19.18
N LYS A 331 -10.28 -2.75 19.11
CA LYS A 331 -9.75 -3.64 20.15
C LYS A 331 -8.24 -3.48 20.31
N ALA A 332 -7.49 -3.49 19.20
CA ALA A 332 -6.04 -3.34 19.24
C ALA A 332 -5.61 -1.98 19.82
N ILE A 333 -6.26 -0.87 19.43
CA ILE A 333 -5.99 0.47 19.97
C ILE A 333 -6.20 0.48 21.48
N PHE A 334 -7.34 -0.02 21.95
CA PHE A 334 -7.64 -0.07 23.38
C PHE A 334 -6.62 -0.93 24.15
N ASP A 335 -6.29 -2.12 23.62
CA ASP A 335 -5.30 -3.01 24.25
C ASP A 335 -3.90 -2.36 24.29
N ILE A 336 -3.48 -1.64 23.24
CA ILE A 336 -2.19 -0.92 23.20
C ILE A 336 -2.14 0.14 24.31
N GLN A 337 -3.18 0.97 24.42
CA GLN A 337 -3.27 2.02 25.44
C GLN A 337 -3.22 1.41 26.85
N VAL A 338 -3.98 0.35 27.09
CA VAL A 338 -4.05 -0.35 28.39
C VAL A 338 -2.69 -0.94 28.79
N HIS A 339 -2.03 -1.68 27.90
CA HIS A 339 -0.76 -2.33 28.23
C HIS A 339 0.38 -1.31 28.36
N GLY A 340 0.37 -0.23 27.56
CA GLY A 340 1.31 0.88 27.69
C GLY A 340 1.23 1.53 29.07
N LEU A 341 0.03 1.89 29.50
CA LEU A 341 -0.21 2.51 30.81
C LEU A 341 0.09 1.54 31.97
N ALA A 342 -0.38 0.29 31.89
CA ALA A 342 -0.11 -0.72 32.92
C ALA A 342 1.39 -0.94 33.11
N ARG A 343 2.15 -1.03 32.02
CA ARG A 343 3.61 -1.18 32.09
C ARG A 343 4.28 0.02 32.75
N ARG A 344 3.83 1.24 32.41
CA ARG A 344 4.33 2.47 33.05
C ARG A 344 4.04 2.47 34.55
N MET A 345 2.80 2.19 34.95
CA MET A 345 2.37 2.14 36.35
C MET A 345 3.20 1.16 37.18
N GLN A 346 3.42 -0.07 36.67
CA GLN A 346 4.26 -1.08 37.32
C GLN A 346 5.71 -0.64 37.46
N HIS A 347 6.28 -0.03 36.41
CA HIS A 347 7.69 0.36 36.39
C HIS A 347 8.01 1.42 37.45
N VAL A 348 7.14 2.43 37.59
CA VAL A 348 7.31 3.51 38.58
C VAL A 348 6.74 3.13 39.95
N LYS A 349 6.11 1.95 40.07
CA LYS A 349 5.43 1.48 41.28
C LYS A 349 4.40 2.48 41.81
N ALA A 350 3.61 3.04 40.90
CA ALA A 350 2.52 3.94 41.24
C ALA A 350 1.37 3.13 41.87
N ASP A 351 0.83 3.64 42.98
CA ASP A 351 -0.31 3.05 43.68
C ASP A 351 -1.64 3.51 43.07
N TYR A 352 -1.64 4.70 42.44
CA TYR A 352 -2.83 5.31 41.85
C TYR A 352 -2.63 5.80 40.42
N LEU A 353 -3.70 5.76 39.62
CA LEU A 353 -3.84 6.52 38.39
C LEU A 353 -4.77 7.70 38.67
N VAL A 354 -4.30 8.92 38.47
CA VAL A 354 -5.04 10.16 38.76
C VAL A 354 -5.41 10.83 37.45
N MET A 355 -6.67 11.19 37.27
CA MET A 355 -7.11 11.87 36.05
C MET A 355 -8.29 12.80 36.27
N GLY A 356 -8.34 13.87 35.47
CA GLY A 356 -9.48 14.77 35.42
C GLY A 356 -10.64 14.17 34.61
N MET A 357 -11.85 14.25 35.16
CA MET A 357 -13.07 13.77 34.50
C MET A 357 -13.97 14.93 34.08
N SER A 358 -13.97 15.21 32.76
CA SER A 358 -14.80 16.25 32.15
C SER A 358 -16.17 15.75 31.68
N GLY A 359 -16.31 14.43 31.45
CA GLY A 359 -17.50 13.82 30.84
C GLY A 359 -17.52 13.87 29.31
N GLY A 360 -16.44 14.32 28.69
CA GLY A 360 -16.20 14.24 27.23
C GLY A 360 -15.74 12.85 26.78
N LEU A 361 -15.56 12.68 25.47
CA LEU A 361 -15.18 11.40 24.87
C LEU A 361 -13.78 10.95 25.30
N ASP A 362 -12.80 11.86 25.33
CA ASP A 362 -11.40 11.49 25.54
C ASP A 362 -11.12 11.11 26.99
N SER A 363 -11.65 11.89 27.94
CA SER A 363 -11.60 11.54 29.37
C SER A 363 -12.41 10.26 29.69
N THR A 364 -13.49 10.00 28.96
CA THR A 364 -14.24 8.73 29.08
C THR A 364 -13.39 7.53 28.63
N LEU A 365 -12.75 7.62 27.45
CA LEU A 365 -11.89 6.54 26.96
C LEU A 365 -10.68 6.33 27.86
N ALA A 366 -10.00 7.41 28.28
CA ALA A 366 -8.86 7.35 29.18
C ALA A 366 -9.22 6.71 30.54
N MET A 367 -10.42 6.97 31.07
CA MET A 367 -10.92 6.33 32.29
C MET A 367 -11.11 4.82 32.12
N LEU A 368 -11.71 4.39 31.00
CA LEU A 368 -11.85 2.96 30.68
C LEU A 368 -10.48 2.28 30.56
N VAL A 369 -9.51 2.95 29.95
CA VAL A 369 -8.12 2.49 29.86
C VAL A 369 -7.48 2.39 31.25
N CYS A 370 -7.63 3.40 32.11
CA CYS A 370 -7.09 3.41 33.47
C CYS A 370 -7.61 2.25 34.31
N VAL A 371 -8.93 2.04 34.33
CA VAL A 371 -9.55 0.94 35.09
C VAL A 371 -9.07 -0.42 34.59
N LYS A 372 -8.96 -0.59 33.26
CA LYS A 372 -8.45 -1.83 32.69
C LYS A 372 -6.96 -2.03 33.01
N ALA A 373 -6.15 -0.97 32.95
CA ALA A 373 -4.73 -1.01 33.29
C ALA A 373 -4.50 -1.39 34.76
N ALA A 374 -5.24 -0.76 35.69
CA ALA A 374 -5.22 -1.11 37.11
C ALA A 374 -5.56 -2.59 37.32
N LYS A 375 -6.60 -3.09 36.64
CA LYS A 375 -6.96 -4.52 36.66
C LYS A 375 -5.84 -5.42 36.15
N TYR A 376 -5.14 -5.03 35.07
CA TYR A 376 -3.96 -5.76 34.58
C TYR A 376 -2.80 -5.78 35.58
N CYS A 377 -2.67 -4.74 36.40
CA CYS A 377 -1.71 -4.67 37.50
C CYS A 377 -2.16 -5.41 38.76
N ASN A 378 -3.29 -6.15 38.73
CA ASN A 378 -3.94 -6.76 39.89
C ASN A 378 -4.33 -5.78 40.99
N LEU A 379 -4.63 -4.53 40.62
CA LEU A 379 -5.11 -3.49 41.51
C LEU A 379 -6.63 -3.36 41.45
N SER A 380 -7.20 -2.86 42.54
CA SER A 380 -8.63 -2.55 42.61
C SER A 380 -8.98 -1.37 41.69
N PRO A 381 -10.20 -1.30 41.12
CA PRO A 381 -10.68 -0.09 40.45
C PRO A 381 -10.57 1.18 41.32
N THR A 382 -10.59 1.04 42.65
CA THR A 382 -10.39 2.15 43.60
C THR A 382 -8.97 2.74 43.55
N SER A 383 -8.00 2.06 42.93
CA SER A 383 -6.67 2.62 42.61
C SER A 383 -6.71 3.60 41.43
N VAL A 384 -7.87 3.84 40.82
CA VAL A 384 -8.09 4.95 39.89
C VAL A 384 -8.78 6.08 40.65
N LEU A 385 -8.19 7.26 40.64
CA LEU A 385 -8.72 8.49 41.22
C LEU A 385 -9.24 9.40 40.10
N GLY A 386 -10.55 9.40 39.92
CA GLY A 386 -11.24 10.32 39.02
C GLY A 386 -11.60 11.62 39.74
N VAL A 387 -11.15 12.75 39.19
CA VAL A 387 -11.33 14.07 39.80
C VAL A 387 -12.21 14.94 38.92
N THR A 388 -13.37 15.36 39.43
CA THR A 388 -14.17 16.42 38.81
C THR A 388 -13.72 17.78 39.35
N MET A 389 -13.54 18.75 38.45
CA MET A 389 -12.98 20.06 38.80
C MET A 389 -13.84 21.20 38.25
N PRO A 390 -15.01 21.43 38.85
CA PRO A 390 -15.95 22.44 38.37
C PRO A 390 -15.34 23.84 38.45
N GLY A 391 -15.47 24.59 37.36
CA GLY A 391 -15.17 26.01 37.24
C GLY A 391 -16.40 26.81 36.80
N PHE A 392 -16.19 28.03 36.31
CA PHE A 392 -17.26 29.01 36.04
C PHE A 392 -18.23 28.64 34.91
N GLY A 393 -17.87 27.70 34.02
CA GLY A 393 -18.68 27.30 32.86
C GLY A 393 -19.16 25.84 32.87
N THR A 394 -19.15 25.17 34.03
CA THR A 394 -19.48 23.74 34.12
C THR A 394 -20.97 23.51 33.85
N THR A 395 -21.31 22.67 32.85
CA THR A 395 -22.71 22.31 32.56
C THR A 395 -23.13 21.03 33.26
N ASP A 396 -24.40 20.94 33.67
CA ASP A 396 -24.92 19.81 34.46
C ASP A 396 -24.80 18.46 33.73
N ARG A 397 -24.99 18.44 32.40
CA ARG A 397 -25.04 17.19 31.63
C ARG A 397 -23.70 16.45 31.62
N THR A 398 -22.60 17.14 31.32
CA THR A 398 -21.27 16.50 31.21
C THR A 398 -20.75 16.09 32.59
N TYR A 399 -21.04 16.90 33.60
CA TYR A 399 -20.75 16.57 34.99
C TYR A 399 -21.47 15.29 35.44
N GLN A 400 -22.78 15.17 35.19
CA GLN A 400 -23.54 13.96 35.54
C GLN A 400 -23.03 12.72 34.80
N ASN A 401 -22.65 12.84 33.52
CA ASN A 401 -22.03 11.74 32.78
C ASN A 401 -20.73 11.26 33.44
N ALA A 402 -19.85 12.19 33.85
CA ALA A 402 -18.60 11.88 34.52
C ALA A 402 -18.82 11.13 35.85
N ILE A 403 -19.74 11.64 36.68
CA ILE A 403 -20.09 11.03 37.97
C ILE A 403 -20.67 9.63 37.78
N ASN A 404 -21.66 9.48 36.88
CA ASN A 404 -22.32 8.20 36.64
C ASN A 404 -21.33 7.14 36.12
N LEU A 405 -20.44 7.51 35.20
CA LEU A 405 -19.41 6.61 34.69
C LEU A 405 -18.47 6.14 35.81
N MET A 406 -17.97 7.07 36.63
CA MET A 406 -17.06 6.73 37.73
C MET A 406 -17.72 5.80 38.76
N GLN A 407 -19.00 6.05 39.09
CA GLN A 407 -19.78 5.19 39.98
C GLN A 407 -19.93 3.78 39.41
N LEU A 408 -20.28 3.65 38.14
CA LEU A 408 -20.44 2.34 37.47
C LEU A 408 -19.12 1.55 37.41
N LEU A 409 -17.99 2.25 37.25
CA LEU A 409 -16.67 1.64 37.21
C LEU A 409 -16.09 1.34 38.61
N GLY A 410 -16.69 1.87 39.67
CA GLY A 410 -16.24 1.66 41.06
C GLY A 410 -14.90 2.31 41.38
N VAL A 411 -14.58 3.43 40.72
CA VAL A 411 -13.31 4.17 40.95
C VAL A 411 -13.43 5.09 42.17
N THR A 412 -12.29 5.53 42.71
CA THR A 412 -12.28 6.56 43.76
C THR A 412 -12.63 7.89 43.12
N MET A 413 -13.65 8.56 43.65
CA MET A 413 -14.13 9.85 43.14
C MET A 413 -13.70 10.98 44.07
N LYS A 414 -13.34 12.12 43.48
CA LYS A 414 -13.11 13.36 44.21
C LYS A 414 -13.65 14.54 43.41
N GLU A 415 -14.23 15.50 44.11
CA GLU A 415 -14.57 16.80 43.53
C GLU A 415 -13.71 17.88 44.17
N VAL A 416 -13.11 18.74 43.34
CA VAL A 416 -12.31 19.89 43.78
C VAL A 416 -12.69 21.09 42.92
N SER A 417 -13.48 22.01 43.45
CA SER A 417 -13.79 23.26 42.75
C SER A 417 -12.53 24.09 42.55
N ILE A 418 -12.34 24.61 41.33
CA ILE A 418 -11.20 25.50 41.00
C ILE A 418 -11.51 26.99 41.22
N VAL A 419 -12.77 27.32 41.56
CA VAL A 419 -13.29 28.69 41.53
C VAL A 419 -12.45 29.62 42.41
N GLU A 420 -12.32 29.33 43.70
CA GLU A 420 -11.61 30.22 44.64
C GLU A 420 -10.11 30.37 44.29
N ALA A 421 -9.46 29.26 43.90
CA ALA A 421 -8.05 29.28 43.50
C ALA A 421 -7.84 30.13 42.24
N THR A 422 -8.74 30.00 41.26
CA THR A 422 -8.70 30.79 40.02
C THR A 422 -8.98 32.27 40.31
N ILE A 423 -9.95 32.61 41.18
CA ILE A 423 -10.22 34.01 41.58
C ILE A 423 -8.98 34.63 42.22
N GLY A 424 -8.32 33.91 43.13
CA GLY A 424 -7.09 34.34 43.76
C GLY A 424 -5.99 34.62 42.73
N HIS A 425 -5.73 33.65 41.86
CA HIS A 425 -4.70 33.79 40.83
C HIS A 425 -4.96 34.95 39.86
N LEU A 426 -6.19 35.09 39.35
CA LEU A 426 -6.57 36.18 38.45
C LEU A 426 -6.42 37.54 39.13
N LYS A 427 -6.78 37.63 40.42
CA LYS A 427 -6.56 38.84 41.21
C LYS A 427 -5.08 39.19 41.36
N ASP A 428 -4.21 38.21 41.62
CA ASP A 428 -2.77 38.42 41.80
C ASP A 428 -2.09 38.98 40.54
N ILE A 429 -2.63 38.66 39.36
CA ILE A 429 -2.14 39.19 38.08
C ILE A 429 -2.94 40.44 37.61
N ASN A 430 -3.82 40.98 38.44
CA ASN A 430 -4.70 42.12 38.14
C ASN A 430 -5.61 41.92 36.92
N HIS A 431 -6.14 40.70 36.75
CA HIS A 431 -7.07 40.35 35.68
C HIS A 431 -8.53 40.31 36.18
N SER A 432 -9.45 40.86 35.39
CA SER A 432 -10.87 40.98 35.77
C SER A 432 -11.64 39.68 35.49
N LEU A 433 -12.48 39.25 36.43
CA LEU A 433 -13.36 38.10 36.25
C LEU A 433 -14.40 38.30 35.15
N GLU A 434 -14.72 39.54 34.77
CA GLU A 434 -15.65 39.86 33.69
C GLU A 434 -15.00 39.76 32.30
N ALA A 435 -13.67 39.74 32.22
CA ALA A 435 -12.93 39.64 30.98
C ALA A 435 -12.71 38.17 30.59
N HIS A 436 -13.64 37.57 29.86
CA HIS A 436 -13.53 36.16 29.43
C HIS A 436 -12.58 35.97 28.23
N ASP A 437 -11.33 36.42 28.38
CA ASP A 437 -10.27 36.28 27.38
C ASP A 437 -9.43 35.01 27.58
N VAL A 438 -8.42 34.81 26.73
CA VAL A 438 -7.51 33.66 26.77
C VAL A 438 -6.80 33.50 28.12
N THR A 439 -6.57 34.59 28.86
CA THR A 439 -5.97 34.54 30.21
C THR A 439 -6.93 33.88 31.19
N TYR A 440 -8.21 34.25 31.14
CA TYR A 440 -9.27 33.69 31.99
C TYR A 440 -9.47 32.18 31.76
N GLU A 441 -9.46 31.73 30.51
CA GLU A 441 -9.61 30.31 30.16
C GLU A 441 -8.36 29.50 30.55
N ASN A 442 -7.16 29.99 30.21
CA ASN A 442 -5.92 29.29 30.50
C ASN A 442 -5.61 29.21 32.00
N ALA A 443 -5.97 30.22 32.79
CA ALA A 443 -5.82 30.18 34.25
C ALA A 443 -6.55 28.97 34.85
N GLN A 444 -7.78 28.73 34.40
CA GLN A 444 -8.58 27.57 34.84
C GLN A 444 -7.96 26.23 34.39
N ALA A 445 -7.46 26.15 33.16
CA ALA A 445 -6.83 24.92 32.65
C ALA A 445 -5.55 24.55 33.43
N ARG A 446 -4.74 25.55 33.78
CA ARG A 446 -3.53 25.36 34.59
C ARG A 446 -3.84 24.98 36.03
N GLU A 447 -4.84 25.60 36.65
CA GLU A 447 -5.28 25.27 38.00
C GLU A 447 -5.72 23.80 38.10
N ARG A 448 -6.50 23.31 37.13
CA ARG A 448 -6.89 21.89 37.06
C ARG A 448 -5.69 20.96 37.02
N THR A 449 -4.70 21.30 36.19
CA THR A 449 -3.49 20.48 36.03
C THR A 449 -2.66 20.48 37.32
N GLN A 450 -2.53 21.63 37.98
CA GLN A 450 -1.86 21.73 39.26
C GLN A 450 -2.52 20.83 40.31
N ILE A 451 -3.85 20.88 40.45
CA ILE A 451 -4.61 20.00 41.36
C ILE A 451 -4.33 18.53 41.06
N LEU A 452 -4.36 18.12 39.79
CA LEU A 452 -4.11 16.73 39.41
C LEU A 452 -2.68 16.28 39.76
N MET A 453 -1.68 17.12 39.48
CA MET A 453 -0.28 16.83 39.79
C MET A 453 -0.04 16.71 41.29
N ASP A 454 -0.63 17.59 42.09
CA ASP A 454 -0.51 17.56 43.55
C ASP A 454 -1.25 16.36 44.17
N LEU A 455 -2.40 15.99 43.59
CA LEU A 455 -3.08 14.75 43.98
C LEU A 455 -2.24 13.53 43.59
N ALA A 456 -1.63 13.48 42.42
CA ALA A 456 -0.72 12.39 42.06
C ALA A 456 0.44 12.26 43.05
N ASN A 457 1.06 13.37 43.46
CA ASN A 457 2.08 13.35 44.50
C ASN A 457 1.55 12.80 45.84
N LYS A 458 0.36 13.26 46.27
CA LYS A 458 -0.27 12.83 47.52
C LYS A 458 -0.57 11.32 47.55
N TYR A 459 -1.00 10.77 46.43
CA TYR A 459 -1.45 9.38 46.32
C TYR A 459 -0.36 8.43 45.78
N ASN A 460 0.90 8.89 45.63
CA ASN A 460 1.95 8.12 44.95
C ASN A 460 1.47 7.59 43.58
N GLY A 461 0.88 8.47 42.79
CA GLY A 461 0.20 8.15 41.55
C GLY A 461 0.77 8.81 40.31
N LEU A 462 0.19 8.48 39.16
CA LEU A 462 0.50 9.08 37.86
C LEU A 462 -0.68 9.92 37.38
N VAL A 463 -0.41 11.17 36.96
CA VAL A 463 -1.41 11.92 36.17
C VAL A 463 -1.50 11.32 34.77
N VAL A 464 -2.68 10.84 34.40
CA VAL A 464 -2.99 10.34 33.05
C VAL A 464 -3.65 11.45 32.25
N GLY A 465 -3.00 11.83 31.14
CA GLY A 465 -3.51 12.83 30.20
C GLY A 465 -4.66 12.28 29.36
N THR A 466 -5.47 13.19 28.83
CA THR A 466 -6.63 12.85 28.00
C THR A 466 -6.59 13.52 26.63
N GLY A 467 -5.52 14.24 26.31
CA GLY A 467 -5.41 14.94 25.02
C GLY A 467 -5.28 13.97 23.85
N ASP A 468 -5.94 14.27 22.75
CA ASP A 468 -5.93 13.43 21.56
C ASP A 468 -4.90 13.88 20.49
N LEU A 469 -4.64 13.02 19.50
CA LEU A 469 -3.67 13.30 18.45
C LEU A 469 -4.06 14.49 17.56
N SER A 470 -5.36 14.73 17.38
CA SER A 470 -5.88 15.87 16.59
C SER A 470 -5.63 17.18 17.34
N GLU A 471 -5.86 17.21 18.66
CA GLU A 471 -5.56 18.36 19.50
C GLU A 471 -4.07 18.68 19.47
N LEU A 472 -3.21 17.67 19.62
CA LEU A 472 -1.76 17.84 19.53
C LEU A 472 -1.32 18.34 18.14
N ALA A 473 -1.91 17.79 17.07
CA ALA A 473 -1.58 18.21 15.70
C ALA A 473 -1.98 19.65 15.39
N LEU A 474 -3.09 20.12 15.97
CA LEU A 474 -3.60 21.48 15.79
C LEU A 474 -3.06 22.48 16.83
N GLY A 475 -2.38 22.00 17.86
CA GLY A 475 -1.98 22.82 19.01
C GLY A 475 -3.18 23.28 19.84
N TRP A 476 -4.27 22.52 19.84
CA TRP A 476 -5.49 22.82 20.59
C TRP A 476 -5.36 22.35 22.05
N ALA A 477 -4.50 23.02 22.81
CA ALA A 477 -4.28 22.73 24.22
C ALA A 477 -3.73 23.96 24.95
N THR A 478 -3.93 24.05 26.26
CA THR A 478 -3.19 25.00 27.08
C THR A 478 -1.79 24.46 27.35
N TYR A 479 -0.75 25.12 26.85
CA TYR A 479 0.62 24.79 27.22
C TYR A 479 0.82 24.96 28.74
N ASN A 480 1.41 23.93 29.36
CA ASN A 480 1.52 23.77 30.81
C ASN A 480 0.16 23.71 31.56
N GLY A 481 -0.90 23.33 30.85
CA GLY A 481 -2.21 22.96 31.38
C GLY A 481 -2.55 21.53 30.97
N ASP A 482 -3.68 21.36 30.30
CA ASP A 482 -4.24 20.07 29.86
C ASP A 482 -3.31 19.22 28.99
N GLN A 483 -2.33 19.83 28.32
CA GLN A 483 -1.27 19.11 27.61
C GLN A 483 -0.36 18.29 28.54
N MET A 484 -0.16 18.74 29.78
CA MET A 484 0.81 18.17 30.70
C MET A 484 0.23 16.99 31.47
N SER A 485 0.91 15.86 31.40
CA SER A 485 0.63 14.67 32.20
C SER A 485 1.92 13.88 32.42
N MET A 486 1.88 12.89 33.30
CA MET A 486 3.00 11.96 33.49
C MET A 486 2.97 10.82 32.46
N TYR A 487 1.82 10.60 31.83
CA TYR A 487 1.59 9.66 30.73
C TYR A 487 0.34 10.07 29.94
N GLY A 488 0.46 10.24 28.62
CA GLY A 488 -0.61 10.64 27.72
C GLY A 488 -0.57 9.86 26.41
#